data_AF-A0A832H645-F1
#
_entry.id   AF-A0A832H645-F1
#
_cell.length_a   1.000
_cell.length_b   1.000
_cell.length_c   1.000
_cell.angle_alpha   90.00
_cell.angle_beta   90.00
_cell.angle_gamma   90.00
#
_symmetry.space_group_name_H-M   'P 1'
#
loop_
_entity.id
_entity.type
_entity.pdbx_description
1 polymer ?
#
loop_
_entity_poly.entity_id
_entity_poly.type
_entity_poly.pdbx_seq_one_letter_code
_entity_poly.pdbx_strand_id
1 'polypeptide(L)' 'MRQPTTTVTNAALRNQVHKLAEIAFHRHLISGHGDSEYSDKYQIVCYGKPRHLSLEETYLFLKTLITDANEHGN' A
#
# COMPACT_ATOMS: atom_id res chain seq x y z
N MET A 1 -30.48 0.81 16.18
CA MET A 1 -29.23 1.59 16.26
C MET A 1 -28.25 0.97 15.26
N ARG A 2 -27.78 1.73 14.26
CA ARG A 2 -26.90 1.22 13.18
C ARG A 2 -25.44 1.32 13.64
N GLN A 3 -24.66 0.28 13.37
CA GLN A 3 -23.32 0.02 13.90
C GLN A 3 -22.30 1.13 13.55
N PRO A 4 -21.49 1.63 14.50
CA PRO A 4 -20.30 2.42 14.21
C PRO A 4 -19.03 1.67 14.68
N THR A 5 -18.49 0.76 13.85
CA THR A 5 -17.22 0.08 14.18
C THR A 5 -16.21 -0.02 13.04
N THR A 6 -16.46 0.56 11.86
CA THR A 6 -15.58 0.39 10.68
C THR A 6 -14.48 1.44 10.52
N THR A 7 -14.27 2.33 11.48
CA THR A 7 -13.33 3.48 11.31
C THR A 7 -11.92 3.21 11.85
N VAL A 8 -11.78 2.37 12.89
CA VAL A 8 -10.48 2.18 13.56
C VAL A 8 -9.56 1.22 12.79
N THR A 9 -10.12 0.22 12.11
CA THR A 9 -9.35 -0.81 11.38
C THR A 9 -8.73 -0.29 10.09
N ASN A 10 -9.43 0.58 9.35
CA ASN A 10 -8.93 1.12 8.08
C ASN A 10 -7.74 2.08 8.27
N ALA A 11 -7.73 2.88 9.34
CA ALA A 11 -6.63 3.81 9.60
C ALA A 11 -5.31 3.08 9.94
N ALA A 12 -5.38 1.99 10.70
CA ALA A 12 -4.21 1.19 11.03
C ALA A 12 -3.62 0.50 9.80
N LEU A 13 -4.47 -0.10 8.97
CA LEU A 13 -4.06 -0.75 7.72
C LEU A 13 -3.49 0.27 6.73
N ARG A 14 -4.11 1.44 6.59
CA ARG A 14 -3.61 2.55 5.76
C ARG A 14 -2.22 3.01 6.19
N ASN A 15 -1.97 3.15 7.49
CA ASN A 15 -0.63 3.49 7.98
C ASN A 15 0.40 2.41 7.66
N GLN A 16 0.03 1.13 7.71
CA GLN A 16 0.93 0.04 7.30
C GLN A 16 1.21 0.08 5.80
N VAL A 17 0.17 0.27 4.98
CA VAL A 17 0.31 0.42 3.52
C VAL A 17 1.21 1.59 3.18
N HIS A 18 1.02 2.75 3.82
CA HIS A 18 1.85 3.93 3.60
C HIS A 18 3.32 3.67 3.90
N LYS A 19 3.63 3.08 5.05
CA LYS A 19 5.01 2.72 5.42
C LYS A 19 5.65 1.75 4.42
N LEU A 20 4.92 0.73 3.98
CA LEU A 20 5.42 -0.19 2.96
C LEU A 20 5.62 0.52 1.62
N ALA A 21 4.73 1.45 1.26
CA ALA A 21 4.83 2.19 0.02
C ALA A 21 6.06 3.12 0.03
N GLU A 22 6.32 3.78 1.15
CA GLU A 22 7.54 4.56 1.35
C GLU A 22 8.78 3.68 1.21
N ILE A 23 8.82 2.51 1.88
CA ILE A 23 9.95 1.57 1.78
C ILE A 23 10.14 1.12 0.32
N ALA A 24 9.07 0.76 -0.37
CA ALA A 24 9.12 0.33 -1.76
C ALA A 24 9.57 1.46 -2.69
N PHE A 25 9.17 2.70 -2.41
CA PHE A 25 9.57 3.89 -3.16
C PHE A 25 11.06 4.20 -2.97
N HIS A 26 11.53 4.19 -1.71
CA HIS A 26 12.94 4.35 -1.36
C HIS A 26 13.84 3.26 -1.97
N ARG A 27 13.29 2.05 -2.16
CA ARG A 27 13.98 0.93 -2.82
C ARG A 27 13.83 0.93 -4.34
N HIS A 28 13.25 1.97 -4.94
CA HIS A 28 12.97 2.06 -6.37
C HIS A 28 12.10 0.92 -6.94
N LEU A 29 11.33 0.23 -6.09
CA LEU A 29 10.39 -0.83 -6.49
C LEU A 29 9.09 -0.27 -7.08
N ILE A 30 8.69 0.91 -6.61
CA ILE A 30 7.57 1.68 -7.14
C ILE A 30 8.03 3.07 -7.55
N SER A 31 7.37 3.66 -8.54
CA SER A 31 7.64 5.02 -9.04
C SER A 31 6.95 6.11 -8.21
N GLY A 32 5.98 5.75 -7.37
CA GLY A 32 5.28 6.70 -6.51
C GLY A 32 4.09 6.06 -5.80
N HIS A 33 3.53 6.78 -4.83
CA HIS A 33 2.33 6.36 -4.12
C HIS A 33 1.50 7.56 -3.67
N GLY A 34 0.22 7.36 -3.43
CA GLY A 34 -0.71 8.40 -3.02
C GLY A 34 -1.98 7.83 -2.42
N ASP A 35 -2.65 8.65 -1.63
CA ASP A 35 -3.95 8.29 -1.07
C ASP A 35 -5.05 8.60 -2.07
N SER A 36 -6.05 7.72 -2.18
CA SER A 36 -7.25 8.03 -2.93
C SER A 36 -8.26 8.76 -2.06
N GLU A 37 -9.23 9.42 -2.70
CA GLU A 37 -10.38 10.05 -2.03
C GLU A 37 -11.24 9.06 -1.20
N TYR A 38 -11.07 7.75 -1.45
CA TYR A 38 -11.76 6.67 -0.75
C TYR A 38 -10.88 6.08 0.35
N SER A 39 -11.43 6.01 1.57
CA SER A 39 -10.71 5.52 2.77
C SER A 39 -10.26 4.06 2.70
N ASP A 40 -10.77 3.29 1.75
CA ASP A 40 -10.49 1.86 1.52
C ASP A 40 -9.61 1.61 0.29
N LYS A 41 -9.23 2.65 -0.45
CA LYS A 41 -8.39 2.55 -1.65
C LYS A 41 -7.07 3.28 -1.49
N TYR A 42 -6.06 2.74 -2.14
CA TYR A 42 -4.74 3.33 -2.18
C TYR A 42 -4.19 3.31 -3.61
N GLN A 43 -3.49 4.38 -3.97
CA GLN A 43 -2.89 4.53 -5.28
C GLN A 43 -1.39 4.23 -5.18
N ILE A 44 -0.91 3.32 -6.00
CA ILE A 44 0.52 3.06 -6.20
C ILE A 44 0.85 3.24 -7.67
N VAL A 45 2.03 3.75 -7.97
CA VAL A 45 2.53 3.91 -9.34
C VAL A 45 3.68 2.94 -9.51
N CYS A 46 3.48 1.92 -10.35
CA CYS A 46 4.52 0.93 -10.67
C CYS A 46 4.85 1.03 -12.16
N TYR A 47 6.13 1.11 -12.51
CA TYR A 47 6.57 1.24 -13.91
C TYR A 47 5.87 2.39 -14.66
N GLY A 48 5.63 3.51 -13.98
CA GLY A 48 4.92 4.66 -14.54
C GLY A 48 3.41 4.46 -14.75
N LYS A 49 2.82 3.32 -14.35
CA LYS A 49 1.37 3.10 -14.41
C LYS A 49 0.74 3.24 -13.02
N PRO A 50 -0.22 4.17 -12.83
CA PRO A 50 -1.00 4.23 -11.61
C PRO A 50 -1.92 3.01 -11.53
N ARG A 51 -1.89 2.34 -10.37
CA ARG A 51 -2.79 1.27 -9.98
C ARG A 51 -3.53 1.71 -8.73
N HIS A 52 -4.85 1.59 -8.78
CA HIS A 52 -5.74 1.75 -7.64
C HIS A 52 -6.10 0.37 -7.14
N LEU A 53 -5.61 0.05 -5.95
CA LEU A 53 -5.88 -1.23 -5.30
C LEU A 53 -6.54 -0.94 -3.95
N SER A 54 -7.29 -1.91 -3.46
CA SER A 54 -7.82 -1.84 -2.09
C SER A 54 -6.67 -1.80 -1.08
N LEU A 55 -6.89 -1.30 0.14
CA LEU A 55 -5.84 -1.25 1.16
C LEU A 55 -5.19 -2.63 1.41
N GLU A 56 -6.00 -3.68 1.51
CA GLU A 56 -5.50 -5.05 1.72
C GLU A 56 -4.68 -5.56 0.52
N GLU A 57 -5.14 -5.31 -0.70
CA GLU A 57 -4.44 -5.72 -1.91
C GLU A 57 -3.11 -4.97 -2.05
N THR A 58 -3.13 -3.66 -1.77
CA THR A 58 -1.92 -2.83 -1.77
C THR A 58 -0.93 -3.32 -0.73
N TYR A 59 -1.40 -3.64 0.47
CA TYR A 59 -0.56 -4.17 1.54
C TYR A 59 0.14 -5.47 1.13
N LEU A 60 -0.63 -6.44 0.61
CA LEU A 60 -0.09 -7.72 0.13
C LEU A 60 0.89 -7.50 -1.03
N PHE A 61 0.53 -6.65 -1.99
CA PHE A 61 1.36 -6.35 -3.15
C PHE A 61 2.71 -5.74 -2.76
N LEU A 62 2.71 -4.71 -1.91
CA LEU A 62 3.93 -4.06 -1.43
C LEU A 62 4.77 -5.00 -0.56
N LYS A 63 4.12 -5.78 0.31
CA LYS A 63 4.81 -6.77 1.14
C LYS A 63 5.53 -7.82 0.29
N THR A 64 4.87 -8.36 -0.72
CA THR A 64 5.47 -9.31 -1.67
C THR A 64 6.63 -8.67 -2.43
N LEU A 65 6.47 -7.45 -2.94
CA LEU A 65 7.54 -6.71 -3.63
C LEU A 65 8.79 -6.51 -2.75
N ILE A 66 8.58 -6.10 -1.50
CA ILE A 66 9.68 -5.84 -0.57
C ILE A 66 10.38 -7.14 -0.16
N THR A 67 9.62 -8.21 0.07
CA THR A 67 10.16 -9.54 0.39
C THR A 67 10.99 -10.08 -0.77
N ASP A 68 10.43 -10.09 -1.98
CA ASP A 68 11.10 -10.54 -3.20
C ASP A 68 12.42 -9.78 -3.44
N ALA A 69 12.38 -8.45 -3.26
CA ALA A 69 13.57 -7.60 -3.36
C ALA A 69 14.62 -7.85 -2.25
N ASN A 70 14.23 -8.35 -1.07
CA ASN A 70 15.18 -8.75 -0.02
C ASN A 70 15.83 -10.10 -0.31
N GLU A 71 15.08 -11.05 -0.91
CA GLU A 71 15.59 -12.41 -1.17
C GLU A 71 16.50 -12.47 -2.40
N HIS A 72 16.36 -11.55 -3.35
CA HIS A 72 17.23 -11.46 -4.54
C HIS A 72 18.55 -10.67 -4.33
N GLY A 73 18.84 -10.23 -3.10
CA GLY A 73 20.12 -9.61 -2.73
C GLY A 73 21.12 -10.62 -2.16
N ASN A 74 21.67 -11.50 -3.00
CA ASN A 74 22.84 -12.33 -2.68
C ASN A 74 23.80 -12.39 -3.87
#